data_AF-A0A956L7X7-F1
#
_entry.id   AF-A0A956L7X7-F1
#
_cell.length_a   1.000
_cell.length_b   1.000
_cell.length_c   1.000
_cell.angle_alpha   90.00
_cell.angle_beta   90.00
_cell.angle_gamma   90.00
#
_symmetry.space_group_name_H-M   'P 1'
#
loop_
_entity.id
_entity.type
_entity.pdbx_description
1 polymer ?
#
loop_
_entity_poly.entity_id
_entity_poly.type
_entity_poly.pdbx_seq_one_letter_code
_entity_poly.pdbx_strand_id
1 'polypeptide(L)'
;MAPRDRPSLVLALALGGSPAGCRSDAPPPGVTDVRIEAPRRYHADEGFVPLVPPVHLPSSSPERDQVEIWVKLPPDGLIDVRLDERQRPVLRFPPGTWADRVEFAGRGDARRIVDIRGTRIEPDERQTFYVFRPTAPDPDAPLFGVEWPREDAGAHRAATERLLSKLTALPPAATMDDDARHRFLEGVRVRNGCAGCHGLARPDNEIPKQHGLVDRGTDDSGLFTPQTVLWDEVALEAYGAHDRSWSDPAIEVRCGDRALDAQDPQDARRCPDGSIAQGRLRWDATEPVARAHLAQVCEGRRILTAHMTPENRAKISPAMGPCEKN
;
A
#
# COMPACT_ATOMS: atom_id res chain seq x y z
N MET A 1 22.73 -13.10 -27.43
CA MET A 1 21.65 -12.69 -28.36
C MET A 1 21.88 -11.24 -28.73
N ALA A 2 22.16 -10.96 -30.02
CA ALA A 2 22.40 -9.61 -30.50
C ALA A 2 21.09 -8.88 -30.81
N PRO A 3 20.99 -7.55 -30.62
CA PRO A 3 19.79 -6.79 -30.94
C PRO A 3 19.72 -6.48 -32.45
N ARG A 4 18.51 -6.57 -33.01
CA ARG A 4 18.20 -6.16 -34.38
C ARG A 4 17.54 -4.78 -34.35
N ASP A 5 18.24 -3.78 -34.89
CA ASP A 5 17.67 -2.46 -35.15
C ASP A 5 16.72 -2.50 -36.36
N ARG A 6 15.59 -1.80 -36.25
CA ARG A 6 14.72 -1.46 -37.39
C ARG A 6 14.51 0.06 -37.41
N PRO A 7 14.64 0.72 -38.58
CA PRO A 7 14.38 2.15 -38.68
C PRO A 7 12.87 2.40 -38.78
N SER A 8 12.38 3.38 -38.01
CA SER A 8 11.02 3.90 -38.14
C SER A 8 11.04 5.10 -39.09
N LEU A 9 10.31 4.99 -40.20
CA LEU A 9 10.07 6.08 -41.14
C LEU A 9 8.88 6.90 -40.63
N VAL A 10 9.07 8.19 -40.36
CA VAL A 10 7.99 9.12 -39.99
C VAL A 10 7.64 9.97 -41.20
N LEU A 11 6.39 9.84 -41.68
CA LEU A 11 5.81 10.67 -42.73
C LEU A 11 4.82 11.63 -42.06
N ALA A 12 5.07 12.94 -42.13
CA ALA A 12 4.17 13.97 -41.63
C ALA A 12 3.37 14.58 -42.79
N LEU A 13 2.06 14.38 -42.79
CA LEU A 13 1.11 15.14 -43.62
C LEU A 13 0.41 16.16 -42.73
N ALA A 14 0.56 17.45 -43.06
CA ALA A 14 -0.18 18.54 -42.42
C ALA A 14 -1.44 18.84 -43.24
N LEU A 15 -2.61 18.63 -42.64
CA LEU A 15 -3.89 19.13 -43.13
C LEU A 15 -4.50 20.04 -42.06
N GLY A 16 -4.86 21.25 -42.47
CA GLY A 16 -5.48 22.27 -41.63
C GLY A 16 -6.94 21.93 -41.30
N GLY A 17 -7.32 22.19 -40.05
CA GLY A 17 -8.68 22.07 -39.54
C GLY A 17 -8.88 22.87 -38.25
N SER A 18 -10.01 23.59 -38.21
CA SER A 18 -10.72 24.33 -37.15
C SER A 18 -10.15 24.44 -35.72
N PRO A 19 -10.28 25.61 -35.05
CA PRO A 19 -9.87 25.84 -33.65
C PRO A 19 -10.90 25.30 -32.64
N ALA A 20 -11.36 24.06 -32.84
CA ALA A 20 -11.93 23.28 -31.75
C ALA A 20 -10.72 22.83 -30.92
N GLY A 21 -10.41 23.58 -29.85
CA GLY A 21 -9.19 23.43 -29.08
C GLY A 21 -8.88 21.97 -28.77
N CYS A 22 -7.85 21.42 -29.42
CA CYS A 22 -7.31 20.12 -29.14
C CYS A 22 -6.82 20.14 -27.69
N ARG A 23 -7.68 19.71 -26.75
CA ARG A 23 -7.21 19.30 -25.43
C ARG A 23 -6.29 18.12 -25.70
N SER A 24 -4.98 18.38 -25.61
CA SER A 24 -3.97 17.34 -25.74
C SER A 24 -4.29 16.26 -24.72
N ASP A 25 -4.42 15.01 -25.18
CA ASP A 25 -4.56 13.84 -24.30
C ASP A 25 -3.26 13.52 -23.54
N ALA A 26 -2.18 14.28 -23.80
CA ALA A 26 -0.93 14.18 -23.10
C ALA A 26 -1.10 14.45 -21.59
N PRO A 27 -0.37 13.72 -20.73
CA PRO A 27 -0.40 13.99 -19.30
C PRO A 27 0.19 15.38 -19.00
N PRO A 28 -0.26 16.04 -17.91
CA PRO A 28 0.32 17.31 -17.47
C PRO A 28 1.84 17.20 -17.17
N PRO A 29 2.58 18.31 -17.16
CA PRO A 29 3.99 18.30 -16.75
C PRO A 29 4.19 17.64 -15.36
N GLY A 30 5.19 16.77 -15.25
CA GLY A 30 5.49 16.03 -14.01
C GLY A 30 4.57 14.85 -13.73
N VAL A 31 3.60 14.56 -14.60
CA VAL A 31 2.69 13.40 -14.50
C VAL A 31 2.98 12.44 -15.64
N THR A 32 2.99 11.15 -15.35
CA THR A 32 3.09 10.08 -16.36
C THR A 32 1.86 9.19 -16.30
N ASP A 33 1.19 8.98 -17.44
CA ASP A 33 0.13 7.96 -17.56
C ASP A 33 0.80 6.58 -17.73
N VAL A 34 0.36 5.58 -16.96
CA VAL A 34 0.87 4.20 -17.01
C VAL A 34 -0.28 3.22 -17.16
N ARG A 35 0.00 2.03 -17.70
CA ARG A 35 -1.00 0.98 -17.92
C ARG A 35 -0.44 -0.40 -17.58
N ILE A 36 -1.26 -1.23 -16.95
CA ILE A 36 -0.99 -2.65 -16.67
C ILE A 36 -2.03 -3.47 -17.41
N GLU A 37 -1.61 -4.22 -18.44
CA GLU A 37 -2.53 -4.99 -19.28
C GLU A 37 -2.98 -6.30 -18.62
N ALA A 38 -2.14 -6.92 -17.79
CA ALA A 38 -2.39 -8.23 -17.18
C ALA A 38 -2.33 -8.16 -15.64
N PRO A 39 -3.33 -7.54 -14.99
CA PRO A 39 -3.28 -7.23 -13.56
C PRO A 39 -3.11 -8.44 -12.64
N ARG A 40 -3.75 -9.58 -12.95
CA ARG A 40 -3.76 -10.75 -12.05
C ARG A 40 -2.36 -11.30 -11.77
N ARG A 41 -1.48 -11.23 -12.75
CA ARG A 41 -0.13 -11.79 -12.67
C ARG A 41 0.95 -10.74 -12.50
N TYR A 42 0.61 -9.46 -12.66
CA TYR A 42 1.56 -8.35 -12.67
C TYR A 42 2.60 -8.43 -11.56
N HIS A 43 2.18 -8.49 -10.30
CA HIS A 43 3.10 -8.51 -9.15
C HIS A 43 4.04 -9.71 -9.19
N ALA A 44 3.53 -10.92 -9.46
CA ALA A 44 4.35 -12.12 -9.53
C ALA A 44 5.32 -12.10 -10.72
N ASP A 45 4.83 -11.72 -11.91
CA ASP A 45 5.64 -11.66 -13.14
C ASP A 45 6.72 -10.56 -13.04
N GLU A 46 6.46 -9.48 -12.30
CA GLU A 46 7.41 -8.40 -12.04
C GLU A 46 8.37 -8.66 -10.87
N GLY A 47 8.24 -9.81 -10.18
CA GLY A 47 9.13 -10.18 -9.07
C GLY A 47 8.84 -9.46 -7.75
N PHE A 48 7.61 -8.99 -7.55
CA PHE A 48 7.15 -8.60 -6.22
C PHE A 48 6.91 -9.83 -5.35
N VAL A 49 7.09 -9.65 -4.05
CA VAL A 49 6.78 -10.64 -3.03
C VAL A 49 5.74 -10.07 -2.06
N PRO A 50 4.75 -10.87 -1.63
CA PRO A 50 3.74 -10.40 -0.69
C PRO A 50 4.32 -10.31 0.71
N LEU A 51 3.97 -9.25 1.42
CA LEU A 51 4.23 -9.04 2.84
C LEU A 51 2.90 -9.00 3.58
N VAL A 52 2.71 -9.94 4.51
CA VAL A 52 1.54 -9.96 5.39
C VAL A 52 1.88 -9.21 6.67
N PRO A 53 1.20 -8.09 6.98
CA PRO A 53 1.42 -7.38 8.23
C PRO A 53 0.97 -8.21 9.43
N PRO A 54 1.53 -7.99 10.63
CA PRO A 54 1.12 -8.70 11.85
C PRO A 54 -0.35 -8.44 12.21
N VAL A 55 -0.86 -7.27 11.81
CA VAL A 55 -2.22 -6.82 12.06
C VAL A 55 -2.80 -6.33 10.74
N HIS A 56 -4.02 -6.76 10.43
CA HIS A 56 -4.68 -6.48 9.16
C HIS A 56 -4.79 -4.97 8.94
N LEU A 57 -4.81 -4.59 7.66
CA LEU A 57 -5.16 -3.24 7.26
C LEU A 57 -6.66 -3.17 7.02
N PRO A 58 -7.34 -2.09 7.45
CA PRO A 58 -8.75 -1.94 7.17
C PRO A 58 -9.06 -1.88 5.67
N SER A 59 -10.21 -2.44 5.31
CA SER A 59 -10.73 -2.50 3.95
C SER A 59 -12.03 -1.70 3.78
N SER A 60 -12.38 -1.44 2.51
CA SER A 60 -13.66 -0.81 2.16
C SER A 60 -14.84 -1.80 2.09
N SER A 61 -14.60 -3.12 2.09
CA SER A 61 -15.65 -4.15 2.03
C SER A 61 -15.45 -5.27 3.08
N PRO A 62 -16.54 -5.91 3.55
CA PRO A 62 -16.51 -6.89 4.65
C PRO A 62 -15.95 -8.26 4.24
N GLU A 63 -15.61 -8.48 2.97
CA GLU A 63 -15.04 -9.76 2.54
C GLU A 63 -13.56 -9.89 2.99
N ARG A 64 -13.09 -11.13 3.19
CA ARG A 64 -11.75 -11.41 3.76
C ARG A 64 -10.62 -10.92 2.84
N ASP A 65 -9.54 -10.41 3.45
CA ASP A 65 -8.21 -10.09 2.88
C ASP A 65 -8.23 -9.33 1.58
N GLN A 66 -8.74 -8.12 1.70
CA GLN A 66 -8.80 -7.19 0.59
C GLN A 66 -7.56 -6.33 0.47
N VAL A 67 -6.72 -6.21 1.48
CA VAL A 67 -5.52 -5.36 1.37
C VAL A 67 -4.29 -6.23 1.51
N GLU A 68 -3.49 -6.27 0.45
CA GLU A 68 -2.19 -6.94 0.45
C GLU A 68 -1.10 -5.91 0.24
N ILE A 69 0.06 -6.17 0.86
CA ILE A 69 1.27 -5.39 0.61
C ILE A 69 2.21 -6.21 -0.24
N TRP A 70 2.73 -5.62 -1.29
CA TRP A 70 3.67 -6.24 -2.21
C TRP A 70 4.93 -5.40 -2.24
N VAL A 71 6.10 -6.04 -2.19
CA VAL A 71 7.38 -5.32 -2.27
C VAL A 71 8.25 -5.98 -3.33
N LYS A 72 8.89 -5.16 -4.16
CA LYS A 72 9.95 -5.58 -5.08
C LYS A 72 11.25 -4.98 -4.60
N LEU A 73 12.19 -5.84 -4.19
CA LEU A 73 13.53 -5.43 -3.77
C LEU A 73 14.51 -5.64 -4.94
N PRO A 74 15.45 -4.73 -5.16
CA PRO A 74 16.56 -4.99 -6.08
C PRO A 74 17.38 -6.19 -5.57
N PRO A 75 17.86 -7.10 -6.45
CA PRO A 75 18.53 -8.35 -6.04
C PRO A 75 19.69 -8.15 -5.07
N ASP A 76 20.51 -7.12 -5.28
CA ASP A 76 21.70 -6.83 -4.47
C ASP A 76 21.48 -5.67 -3.48
N GLY A 77 20.28 -5.11 -3.40
CA GLY A 77 20.01 -4.01 -2.47
C GLY A 77 19.86 -4.51 -1.05
N LEU A 78 20.47 -3.76 -0.14
CA LEU A 78 20.46 -4.04 1.28
C LEU A 78 19.55 -3.03 2.00
N ILE A 79 18.67 -3.55 2.85
CA ILE A 79 17.84 -2.80 3.77
C ILE A 79 18.71 -2.39 4.96
N ASP A 80 18.76 -1.09 5.22
CA ASP A 80 19.38 -0.57 6.44
C ASP A 80 18.39 -0.60 7.60
N VAL A 81 18.90 -0.87 8.80
CA VAL A 81 18.10 -1.01 10.01
C VAL A 81 18.71 -0.18 11.12
N ARG A 82 17.90 0.72 11.67
CA ARG A 82 18.16 1.38 12.96
C ARG A 82 17.07 1.00 13.95
N LEU A 83 17.34 1.26 15.23
CA LEU A 83 16.32 1.13 16.27
C LEU A 83 15.80 2.53 16.64
N ASP A 84 14.50 2.66 16.87
CA ASP A 84 13.90 3.87 17.45
C ASP A 84 14.13 3.95 18.97
N GLU A 85 13.59 4.99 19.60
CA GLU A 85 13.68 5.20 21.06
C GLU A 85 13.01 4.07 21.87
N ARG A 86 12.08 3.33 21.25
CA ARG A 86 11.38 2.17 21.83
C ARG A 86 12.05 0.85 21.46
N GLN A 87 13.28 0.88 20.92
CA GLN A 87 14.02 -0.29 20.44
C GLN A 87 13.32 -1.07 19.32
N ARG A 88 12.45 -0.41 18.54
CA ARG A 88 11.78 -1.02 17.39
C ARG A 88 12.57 -0.79 16.12
N PRO A 89 12.63 -1.76 15.21
CA PRO A 89 13.35 -1.58 13.96
C PRO A 89 12.63 -0.59 13.05
N VAL A 90 13.41 0.37 12.56
CA VAL A 90 13.02 1.30 11.49
C VAL A 90 13.87 1.00 10.27
N LEU A 91 13.22 0.78 9.14
CA LEU A 91 13.86 0.33 7.90
C LEU A 91 14.20 1.52 7.00
N ARG A 92 15.32 1.43 6.29
CA ARG A 92 15.57 2.24 5.09
C ARG A 92 15.78 1.30 3.91
N PHE A 93 14.88 1.38 2.94
CA PHE A 93 14.92 0.57 1.75
C PHE A 93 15.91 1.12 0.71
N PRO A 94 16.61 0.25 -0.03
CA PRO A 94 17.57 0.67 -1.04
C PRO A 94 16.89 1.25 -2.30
N PRO A 95 17.59 2.09 -3.08
CA PRO A 95 17.17 2.50 -4.42
C PRO A 95 16.77 1.32 -5.30
N GLY A 96 15.73 1.49 -6.10
CA GLY A 96 15.11 0.43 -6.91
C GLY A 96 14.02 -0.36 -6.19
N THR A 97 13.73 -0.06 -4.92
CA THR A 97 12.61 -0.68 -4.18
C THR A 97 11.27 -0.15 -4.68
N TRP A 98 10.29 -1.04 -4.83
CA TRP A 98 8.88 -0.70 -5.04
C TRP A 98 8.05 -1.30 -3.92
N ALA A 99 7.06 -0.56 -3.43
CA ALA A 99 6.13 -1.05 -2.44
C ALA A 99 4.70 -0.65 -2.80
N ASP A 100 3.82 -1.65 -2.88
CA ASP A 100 2.44 -1.54 -3.29
C ASP A 100 1.50 -1.94 -2.16
N ARG A 101 0.48 -1.11 -1.93
CA ARG A 101 -0.76 -1.50 -1.24
C ARG A 101 -1.79 -1.81 -2.31
N VAL A 102 -2.15 -3.08 -2.42
CA VAL A 102 -3.15 -3.56 -3.38
C VAL A 102 -4.45 -3.83 -2.64
N GLU A 103 -5.50 -3.12 -3.02
CA GLU A 103 -6.86 -3.39 -2.57
C GLU A 103 -7.60 -4.27 -3.59
N PHE A 104 -8.24 -5.32 -3.10
CA PHE A 104 -9.01 -6.29 -3.84
C PHE A 104 -10.48 -6.26 -3.42
N ALA A 105 -11.37 -6.74 -4.29
CA ALA A 105 -12.76 -7.05 -3.96
C ALA A 105 -13.18 -8.37 -4.61
N GLY A 106 -14.18 -9.04 -4.05
CA GLY A 106 -14.63 -10.35 -4.50
C GLY A 106 -13.81 -11.50 -3.92
N ARG A 107 -14.18 -12.73 -4.28
CA ARG A 107 -13.55 -13.98 -3.80
C ARG A 107 -13.31 -14.94 -4.96
N GLY A 108 -12.34 -15.84 -4.77
CA GLY A 108 -11.99 -16.86 -5.77
C GLY A 108 -11.72 -16.23 -7.14
N ASP A 109 -12.34 -16.78 -8.19
CA ASP A 109 -12.15 -16.32 -9.57
C ASP A 109 -12.68 -14.89 -9.83
N ALA A 110 -13.62 -14.43 -9.00
CA ALA A 110 -14.19 -13.08 -9.05
C ALA A 110 -13.36 -12.03 -8.30
N ARG A 111 -12.25 -12.45 -7.65
CA ARG A 111 -11.34 -11.53 -6.96
C ARG A 111 -10.64 -10.63 -7.97
N ARG A 112 -10.82 -9.32 -7.83
CA ARG A 112 -10.26 -8.29 -8.71
C ARG A 112 -9.56 -7.19 -7.93
N ILE A 113 -8.60 -6.52 -8.57
CA ILE A 113 -7.97 -5.31 -8.04
C ILE A 113 -8.95 -4.14 -8.17
N VAL A 114 -9.07 -3.34 -7.11
CA VAL A 114 -9.90 -2.11 -7.10
C VAL A 114 -9.07 -0.83 -6.95
N ASP A 115 -7.89 -0.92 -6.35
CA ASP A 115 -6.97 0.20 -6.13
C ASP A 115 -5.57 -0.37 -5.91
N ILE A 116 -4.55 0.19 -6.55
CA ILE A 116 -3.15 0.01 -6.15
C ILE A 116 -2.62 1.39 -5.81
N ARG A 117 -1.95 1.53 -4.67
CA ARG A 117 -1.18 2.72 -4.33
C ARG A 117 0.22 2.28 -3.98
N GLY A 118 1.21 2.91 -4.59
CA GLY A 118 2.58 2.53 -4.35
C GLY A 118 3.57 3.66 -4.43
N THR A 119 4.77 3.32 -4.00
CA THR A 119 5.95 4.18 -4.02
C THR A 119 7.09 3.42 -4.70
N ARG A 120 7.81 4.11 -5.58
CA ARG A 120 9.07 3.64 -6.16
C ARG A 120 10.20 4.54 -5.64
N ILE A 121 11.25 3.92 -5.11
CA ILE A 121 12.50 4.61 -4.80
C ILE A 121 13.37 4.54 -6.05
N GLU A 122 13.59 5.68 -6.68
CA GLU A 122 14.37 5.81 -7.91
C GLU A 122 15.89 5.61 -7.63
N PRO A 123 16.71 5.37 -8.66
CA PRO A 123 18.16 5.19 -8.49
C PRO A 123 18.89 6.37 -7.81
N ASP A 124 18.33 7.58 -7.90
CA ASP A 124 18.85 8.80 -7.28
C ASP A 124 18.22 9.11 -5.91
N GLU A 125 17.61 8.09 -5.27
CA GLU A 125 16.88 8.17 -4.00
C GLU A 125 15.61 9.03 -4.00
N ARG A 126 15.30 9.73 -5.11
CA ARG A 126 14.00 10.38 -5.24
C ARG A 126 12.89 9.34 -5.24
N GLN A 127 11.70 9.77 -4.88
CA GLN A 127 10.56 8.88 -4.83
C GLN A 127 9.48 9.31 -5.80
N THR A 128 8.87 8.32 -6.43
CA THR A 128 7.71 8.48 -7.31
C THR A 128 6.53 7.81 -6.66
N PHE A 129 5.45 8.55 -6.47
CA PHE A 129 4.16 7.98 -6.08
C PHE A 129 3.37 7.61 -7.31
N TYR A 130 2.55 6.58 -7.17
CA TYR A 130 1.66 6.16 -8.23
C TYR A 130 0.39 5.52 -7.69
N VAL A 131 -0.64 5.54 -8.54
CA VAL A 131 -1.93 4.92 -8.26
C VAL A 131 -2.44 4.24 -9.52
N PHE A 132 -2.92 3.01 -9.38
CA PHE A 132 -3.59 2.26 -10.44
C PHE A 132 -5.04 1.97 -10.09
N ARG A 133 -5.91 2.03 -11.09
CA ARG A 133 -7.35 1.75 -10.99
C ARG A 133 -7.79 0.89 -12.16
N PRO A 134 -8.75 -0.03 -11.95
CA PRO A 134 -9.25 -0.87 -13.02
C PRO A 134 -10.04 -0.04 -14.03
N THR A 135 -9.97 -0.43 -15.31
CA THR A 135 -10.76 0.18 -16.39
C THR A 135 -12.20 -0.34 -16.45
N ALA A 136 -12.48 -1.48 -15.82
CA ALA A 136 -13.80 -2.11 -15.75
C ALA A 136 -13.91 -2.96 -14.47
N PRO A 137 -15.12 -3.31 -13.98
CA PRO A 137 -15.30 -4.13 -12.78
C PRO A 137 -15.09 -5.63 -13.05
N ASP A 138 -14.12 -5.96 -13.90
CA ASP A 138 -13.75 -7.32 -14.29
C ASP A 138 -12.37 -7.68 -13.70
N PRO A 139 -12.15 -8.91 -13.23
CA PRO A 139 -10.87 -9.26 -12.63
C PRO A 139 -9.67 -9.35 -13.58
N ASP A 140 -9.88 -9.40 -14.89
CA ASP A 140 -8.84 -9.25 -15.92
C ASP A 140 -8.79 -7.85 -16.54
N ALA A 141 -9.64 -6.91 -16.09
CA ALA A 141 -9.67 -5.56 -16.64
C ALA A 141 -8.29 -4.87 -16.50
N PRO A 142 -7.70 -4.37 -17.60
CA PRO A 142 -6.46 -3.60 -17.52
C PRO A 142 -6.56 -2.46 -16.51
N LEU A 143 -5.44 -2.15 -15.85
CA LEU A 143 -5.36 -1.01 -14.96
C LEU A 143 -4.80 0.18 -15.71
N PHE A 144 -5.37 1.36 -15.48
CA PHE A 144 -4.72 2.62 -15.82
C PHE A 144 -4.15 3.23 -14.54
N GLY A 145 -3.09 4.00 -14.65
CA GLY A 145 -2.51 4.70 -13.51
C GLY A 145 -1.88 6.02 -13.88
N VAL A 146 -1.50 6.74 -12.84
CA VAL A 146 -0.74 7.99 -12.93
C VAL A 146 0.43 7.93 -11.95
N GLU A 147 1.61 8.37 -12.39
CA GLU A 147 2.81 8.52 -11.57
C GLU A 147 3.19 9.99 -11.44
N TRP A 148 3.74 10.39 -10.30
CA TRP A 148 4.27 11.74 -10.07
C TRP A 148 5.40 11.75 -9.02
N PRO A 149 6.34 12.71 -9.08
CA PRO A 149 7.35 12.88 -8.05
C PRO A 149 6.72 13.21 -6.70
N ARG A 150 7.15 12.50 -5.64
CA ARG A 150 6.67 12.68 -4.27
C ARG A 150 6.72 14.13 -3.78
N GLU A 151 7.84 14.81 -4.03
CA GLU A 151 8.14 16.15 -3.51
C GLU A 151 7.48 17.27 -4.31
N ASP A 152 6.81 16.96 -5.44
CA ASP A 152 6.17 17.95 -6.29
C ASP A 152 4.66 18.03 -6.00
N ALA A 153 4.28 18.96 -5.13
CA ALA A 153 2.88 19.23 -4.81
C ALA A 153 2.05 19.69 -6.03
N GLY A 154 2.68 20.31 -7.03
CA GLY A 154 2.04 20.69 -8.28
C GLY A 154 1.70 19.47 -9.14
N ALA A 155 2.68 18.59 -9.35
CA ALA A 155 2.51 17.33 -10.05
C ALA A 155 1.49 16.42 -9.34
N HIS A 156 1.49 16.38 -8.01
CA HIS A 156 0.48 15.65 -7.24
C HIS A 156 -0.94 16.16 -7.51
N ARG A 157 -1.17 17.48 -7.48
CA ARG A 157 -2.49 18.04 -7.82
C ARG A 157 -2.88 17.68 -9.26
N ALA A 158 -1.95 17.80 -10.20
CA ALA A 158 -2.20 17.49 -11.61
C ALA A 158 -2.51 15.99 -11.83
N ALA A 159 -1.78 15.09 -11.16
CA ALA A 159 -2.03 13.65 -11.20
C ALA A 159 -3.40 13.30 -10.61
N THR A 160 -3.79 13.95 -9.51
CA THR A 160 -5.11 13.77 -8.89
C THR A 160 -6.23 14.19 -9.85
N GLU A 161 -6.15 15.37 -10.47
CA GLU A 161 -7.17 15.80 -11.43
C GLU A 161 -7.20 14.92 -12.69
N ARG A 162 -6.04 14.44 -13.16
CA ARG A 162 -5.95 13.48 -14.26
C ARG A 162 -6.63 12.16 -13.92
N LEU A 163 -6.40 11.64 -12.71
CA LEU A 163 -7.06 10.43 -12.19
C LEU A 163 -8.59 10.61 -12.13
N LEU A 164 -9.06 11.68 -11.52
CA LEU A 164 -10.50 11.95 -11.35
C LEU A 164 -11.21 12.15 -12.70
N SER A 165 -10.56 12.84 -13.64
CA SER A 165 -11.07 13.01 -15.00
C SER A 165 -11.26 11.66 -15.70
N LYS A 166 -10.28 10.75 -15.63
CA LYS A 166 -10.43 9.39 -16.19
C LYS A 166 -11.50 8.60 -15.47
N LEU A 167 -11.52 8.61 -14.14
CA LEU A 167 -12.50 7.87 -13.34
C LEU A 167 -13.93 8.29 -13.64
N THR A 168 -14.18 9.57 -13.93
CA THR A 168 -15.52 10.07 -14.28
C THR A 168 -16.12 9.32 -15.48
N ALA A 169 -15.29 8.87 -16.43
CA ALA A 169 -15.71 8.14 -17.62
C ALA A 169 -15.72 6.61 -17.43
N LEU A 170 -15.38 6.09 -16.25
CA LEU A 170 -15.25 4.66 -15.98
C LEU A 170 -16.23 4.18 -14.89
N PRO A 171 -16.66 2.91 -14.92
CA PRO A 171 -17.43 2.35 -13.81
C PRO A 171 -16.62 2.32 -12.48
N PRO A 172 -17.28 2.48 -11.33
CA PRO A 172 -18.72 2.69 -11.19
C PRO A 172 -19.15 4.15 -11.35
N ALA A 173 -18.22 5.12 -11.40
CA ALA A 173 -18.55 6.55 -11.41
C ALA A 173 -19.40 6.95 -12.64
N ALA A 174 -19.11 6.39 -13.81
CA ALA A 174 -19.87 6.67 -15.04
C ALA A 174 -21.36 6.27 -14.97
N THR A 175 -21.73 5.38 -14.04
CA THR A 175 -23.11 4.87 -13.86
C THR A 175 -23.79 5.38 -12.60
N MET A 176 -23.08 6.15 -11.77
CA MET A 176 -23.63 6.75 -10.54
C MET A 176 -24.42 8.01 -10.87
N ASP A 177 -25.44 8.31 -10.04
CA ASP A 177 -26.04 9.64 -9.99
C ASP A 177 -25.00 10.71 -9.58
N ASP A 178 -25.33 11.98 -9.82
CA ASP A 178 -24.38 13.08 -9.65
C ASP A 178 -23.87 13.21 -8.21
N ASP A 179 -24.73 13.02 -7.21
CA ASP A 179 -24.37 13.13 -5.79
C ASP A 179 -23.48 11.96 -5.34
N ALA A 180 -23.82 10.73 -5.72
CA ALA A 180 -23.02 9.56 -5.45
C ALA A 180 -21.68 9.62 -6.16
N ARG A 181 -21.66 10.07 -7.43
CA ARG A 181 -20.43 10.28 -8.20
C ARG A 181 -19.55 11.33 -7.55
N HIS A 182 -20.13 12.45 -7.12
CA HIS A 182 -19.38 13.51 -6.42
C HIS A 182 -18.74 12.99 -5.14
N ARG A 183 -19.50 12.31 -4.27
CA ARG A 183 -18.97 11.71 -3.02
C ARG A 183 -17.89 10.67 -3.30
N PHE A 184 -18.06 9.84 -4.32
CA PHE A 184 -17.07 8.84 -4.72
C PHE A 184 -15.75 9.51 -5.15
N LEU A 185 -15.81 10.49 -6.05
CA LEU A 185 -14.64 11.20 -6.57
C LEU A 185 -13.94 12.00 -5.47
N GLU A 186 -14.68 12.65 -4.57
CA GLU A 186 -14.09 13.34 -3.43
C GLU A 186 -13.40 12.35 -2.46
N GLY A 187 -14.00 11.19 -2.22
CA GLY A 187 -13.35 10.13 -1.46
C GLY A 187 -12.04 9.64 -2.11
N VAL A 188 -11.99 9.56 -3.45
CA VAL A 188 -10.74 9.26 -4.18
C VAL A 188 -9.72 10.38 -4.02
N ARG A 189 -10.14 11.65 -4.15
CA ARG A 189 -9.27 12.82 -3.97
C ARG A 189 -8.61 12.83 -2.60
N VAL A 190 -9.39 12.66 -1.53
CA VAL A 190 -8.89 12.62 -0.15
C VAL A 190 -7.86 11.49 0.01
N ARG A 191 -8.16 10.28 -0.48
CA ARG A 191 -7.21 9.16 -0.41
C ARG A 191 -5.95 9.39 -1.24
N ASN A 192 -6.02 10.18 -2.31
CA ASN A 192 -4.85 10.49 -3.14
C ASN A 192 -3.82 11.40 -2.48
N GLY A 193 -4.11 11.97 -1.31
CA GLY A 193 -3.17 12.71 -0.48
C GLY A 193 -2.05 11.86 0.14
N CYS A 194 -1.28 11.14 -0.68
CA CYS A 194 -0.31 10.13 -0.24
C CYS A 194 0.76 10.69 0.71
N ALA A 195 1.25 11.92 0.47
CA ALA A 195 2.32 12.53 1.26
C ALA A 195 2.00 12.62 2.77
N GLY A 196 0.73 12.81 3.13
CA GLY A 196 0.31 12.89 4.54
C GLY A 196 0.42 11.55 5.28
N CYS A 197 0.37 10.42 4.56
CA CYS A 197 0.51 9.09 5.14
C CYS A 197 1.94 8.54 4.99
N HIS A 198 2.70 9.05 4.01
CA HIS A 198 4.02 8.56 3.63
C HIS A 198 5.17 9.49 4.04
N GLY A 199 5.01 10.32 5.08
CA GLY A 199 6.11 11.10 5.65
C GLY A 199 7.32 10.23 5.98
N LEU A 200 8.55 10.72 5.88
CA LEU A 200 9.73 9.92 6.24
C LEU A 200 9.84 9.80 7.76
N ALA A 201 10.16 8.60 8.26
CA ALA A 201 10.40 8.33 9.68
C ALA A 201 9.28 8.86 10.61
N ARG A 202 8.02 8.79 10.16
CA ARG A 202 6.89 9.33 10.91
C ARG A 202 6.63 8.43 12.12
N PRO A 203 6.49 8.98 13.34
CA PRO A 203 6.11 8.17 14.49
C PRO A 203 4.67 7.63 14.36
N ASP A 204 4.34 6.62 15.15
CA ASP A 204 2.95 6.23 15.36
C ASP A 204 2.18 7.37 16.02
N ASN A 205 0.88 7.44 15.77
CA ASN A 205 -0.01 8.24 16.58
C ASN A 205 -0.17 7.58 17.97
N GLU A 206 -0.10 8.37 19.04
CA GLU A 206 -0.51 7.94 20.39
C GLU A 206 -1.99 8.25 20.64
N ILE A 207 -2.44 9.35 20.03
CA ILE A 207 -3.84 9.77 19.95
C ILE A 207 -4.24 9.97 18.49
N PRO A 208 -5.52 9.75 18.12
CA PRO A 208 -5.96 9.82 16.73
C PRO A 208 -5.58 11.14 16.06
N LYS A 209 -5.01 11.03 14.86
CA LYS A 209 -4.62 12.15 13.98
C LYS A 209 -3.46 13.03 14.47
N GLN A 210 -2.72 12.61 15.49
CA GLN A 210 -1.57 13.37 16.03
C GLN A 210 -0.54 13.73 14.95
N HIS A 211 -0.21 12.77 14.07
CA HIS A 211 0.79 12.90 13.01
C HIS A 211 0.21 12.64 11.61
N GLY A 212 -1.11 12.66 11.45
CA GLY A 212 -1.79 12.42 10.16
C GLY A 212 -2.88 11.36 10.23
N LEU A 213 -3.50 11.06 9.10
CA LEU A 213 -4.72 10.25 9.02
C LEU A 213 -4.55 8.81 9.49
N VAL A 214 -3.39 8.21 9.19
CA VAL A 214 -3.07 6.83 9.57
C VAL A 214 -2.40 6.82 10.93
N ASP A 215 -2.60 5.75 11.69
CA ASP A 215 -2.15 5.62 13.07
C ASP A 215 -0.77 4.97 13.17
N ARG A 216 -0.40 4.08 12.24
CA ARG A 216 0.94 3.47 12.18
C ARG A 216 1.97 4.40 11.56
N GLY A 217 3.12 4.52 12.20
CA GLY A 217 4.29 5.25 11.71
C GLY A 217 4.85 4.67 10.42
N THR A 218 5.77 5.41 9.81
CA THR A 218 6.48 5.02 8.59
C THR A 218 7.94 4.79 8.87
N ASP A 219 8.56 4.05 7.97
CA ASP A 219 9.99 3.81 7.98
C ASP A 219 10.79 5.03 7.46
N ASP A 220 12.13 4.93 7.42
CA ASP A 220 12.99 6.02 6.92
C ASP A 220 12.84 6.27 5.42
N SER A 221 12.19 5.36 4.70
CA SER A 221 11.80 5.51 3.30
C SER A 221 10.36 6.02 3.13
N GLY A 222 9.62 6.23 4.22
CA GLY A 222 8.23 6.67 4.19
C GLY A 222 7.22 5.57 3.83
N LEU A 223 7.60 4.29 3.95
CA LEU A 223 6.69 3.16 3.77
C LEU A 223 6.13 2.75 5.14
N PHE A 224 4.81 2.59 5.26
CA PHE A 224 4.18 2.34 6.57
C PHE A 224 4.11 0.85 6.94
N THR A 225 3.82 -0.04 5.97
CA THR A 225 3.60 -1.46 6.30
C THR A 225 4.84 -2.35 6.31
N PRO A 226 5.82 -2.22 5.38
CA PRO A 226 6.93 -3.18 5.32
C PRO A 226 7.69 -3.33 6.64
N GLN A 227 7.94 -2.25 7.39
CA GLN A 227 8.58 -2.33 8.70
C GLN A 227 7.75 -3.07 9.75
N THR A 228 6.42 -2.95 9.70
CA THR A 228 5.52 -3.56 10.70
C THR A 228 5.55 -5.08 10.66
N VAL A 229 5.96 -5.69 9.54
CA VAL A 229 6.18 -7.14 9.43
C VAL A 229 7.17 -7.63 10.50
N LEU A 230 8.11 -6.79 10.92
CA LEU A 230 9.12 -7.08 11.94
C LEU A 230 8.64 -6.76 13.37
N TRP A 231 7.41 -6.28 13.54
CA TRP A 231 6.84 -5.93 14.84
C TRP A 231 5.80 -6.97 15.25
N ASP A 232 5.71 -7.26 16.54
CA ASP A 232 4.68 -8.16 17.08
C ASP A 232 3.43 -7.40 17.53
N GLU A 233 3.55 -6.09 17.74
CA GLU A 233 2.47 -5.21 18.20
C GLU A 233 2.49 -3.91 17.41
N VAL A 234 1.34 -3.51 16.87
CA VAL A 234 1.18 -2.27 16.09
C VAL A 234 -0.16 -1.59 16.35
N ALA A 235 -0.21 -0.29 16.09
CA ALA A 235 -1.44 0.49 16.17
C ALA A 235 -2.51 -0.05 15.20
N LEU A 236 -3.75 -0.16 15.68
CA LEU A 236 -4.89 -0.41 14.81
C LEU A 236 -5.22 0.86 14.03
N GLU A 237 -5.50 0.67 12.76
CA GLU A 237 -5.83 1.76 11.86
C GLU A 237 -7.33 2.06 11.95
N ALA A 238 -7.66 3.34 12.06
CA ALA A 238 -9.06 3.77 12.09
C ALA A 238 -9.65 4.10 10.72
N TYR A 239 -8.86 4.13 9.65
CA TYR A 239 -9.38 4.32 8.30
C TYR A 239 -10.14 3.07 7.83
N GLY A 240 -11.07 3.19 6.88
CA GLY A 240 -11.81 2.03 6.35
C GLY A 240 -13.00 1.56 7.19
N ALA A 241 -13.90 0.78 6.56
CA ALA A 241 -15.17 0.37 7.15
C ALA A 241 -15.05 -0.94 7.94
N HIS A 242 -14.11 -1.81 7.56
CA HIS A 242 -13.95 -3.14 8.12
C HIS A 242 -12.50 -3.40 8.49
N ASP A 243 -12.25 -4.01 9.65
CA ASP A 243 -10.92 -4.42 10.08
C ASP A 243 -11.01 -5.86 10.58
N ARG A 244 -10.28 -6.77 9.92
CA ARG A 244 -10.32 -8.20 10.21
C ARG A 244 -9.61 -8.54 11.52
N SER A 245 -8.75 -7.65 12.02
CA SER A 245 -7.96 -7.86 13.24
C SER A 245 -8.82 -8.24 14.44
N TRP A 246 -10.04 -7.70 14.52
CA TRP A 246 -11.02 -8.02 15.56
C TRP A 246 -11.51 -9.48 15.56
N SER A 247 -11.38 -10.17 14.45
CA SER A 247 -11.90 -11.54 14.26
C SER A 247 -10.82 -12.58 13.98
N ASP A 248 -9.56 -12.14 13.90
CA ASP A 248 -8.44 -13.04 13.61
C ASP A 248 -7.92 -13.66 14.92
N PRO A 249 -7.96 -15.00 15.07
CA PRO A 249 -7.48 -15.65 16.28
C PRO A 249 -5.97 -15.49 16.53
N ALA A 250 -5.19 -15.11 15.52
CA ALA A 250 -3.77 -14.77 15.67
C ALA A 250 -3.54 -13.36 16.25
N ILE A 251 -4.58 -12.55 16.44
CA ILE A 251 -4.44 -11.16 16.89
C ILE A 251 -5.22 -10.96 18.20
N GLU A 252 -4.55 -10.43 19.21
CA GLU A 252 -5.15 -9.86 20.40
C GLU A 252 -5.25 -8.34 20.24
N VAL A 253 -6.44 -7.77 20.42
CA VAL A 253 -6.60 -6.31 20.45
C VAL A 253 -6.57 -5.81 21.88
N ARG A 254 -5.82 -4.74 22.17
CA ARG A 254 -5.58 -4.24 23.52
C ARG A 254 -5.62 -2.72 23.63
N CYS A 255 -5.91 -2.26 24.85
CA CYS A 255 -5.79 -0.88 25.29
C CYS A 255 -4.91 -0.84 26.54
N GLY A 256 -3.64 -0.46 26.36
CA GLY A 256 -2.61 -0.68 27.38
C GLY A 256 -2.50 -2.17 27.71
N ASP A 257 -2.61 -2.51 28.99
CA ASP A 257 -2.53 -3.91 29.42
C ASP A 257 -3.84 -4.69 29.26
N ARG A 258 -4.95 -4.03 28.95
CA ARG A 258 -6.28 -4.64 28.89
C ARG A 258 -6.57 -5.17 27.49
N ALA A 259 -6.84 -6.48 27.37
CA ALA A 259 -7.44 -7.05 26.18
C ALA A 259 -8.87 -6.54 25.96
N LEU A 260 -9.23 -6.29 24.71
CA LEU A 260 -10.56 -5.87 24.28
C LEU A 260 -11.29 -7.04 23.64
N ASP A 261 -12.55 -7.22 24.03
CA ASP A 261 -13.45 -8.15 23.35
C ASP A 261 -14.01 -7.50 22.08
N ALA A 262 -14.03 -8.27 20.99
CA ALA A 262 -14.44 -7.82 19.66
C ALA A 262 -15.96 -7.54 19.50
N GLN A 263 -16.72 -7.39 20.59
CA GLN A 263 -18.18 -7.32 20.54
C GLN A 263 -18.71 -5.99 19.97
N ASP A 264 -17.90 -4.93 19.89
CA ASP A 264 -18.23 -3.71 19.13
C ASP A 264 -17.01 -3.13 18.38
N PRO A 265 -16.78 -3.52 17.11
CA PRO A 265 -15.62 -3.08 16.33
C PRO A 265 -15.63 -1.60 15.93
N GLN A 266 -16.77 -0.90 16.03
CA GLN A 266 -16.86 0.52 15.65
C GLN A 266 -16.48 1.44 16.81
N ASP A 267 -16.91 1.12 18.04
CA ASP A 267 -16.49 1.84 19.25
C ASP A 267 -15.10 1.40 19.75
N ALA A 268 -14.67 0.16 19.48
CA ALA A 268 -13.44 -0.39 20.06
C ALA A 268 -12.13 0.06 19.36
N ARG A 269 -12.19 0.86 18.29
CA ARG A 269 -10.96 1.43 17.67
C ARG A 269 -10.26 2.46 18.55
N ARG A 270 -10.94 2.92 19.61
CA ARG A 270 -10.40 3.85 20.59
C ARG A 270 -10.43 3.22 21.95
N CYS A 271 -9.36 3.44 22.70
CA CYS A 271 -9.32 3.08 24.09
C CYS A 271 -10.20 4.04 24.91
N PRO A 272 -10.72 3.60 26.07
CA PRO A 272 -11.53 4.45 26.94
C PRO A 272 -10.84 5.76 27.37
N ASP A 273 -9.50 5.78 27.39
CA ASP A 273 -8.67 6.95 27.69
C ASP A 273 -8.39 7.85 26.46
N GLY A 274 -8.94 7.50 25.30
CA GLY A 274 -8.75 8.21 24.04
C GLY A 274 -7.50 7.81 23.25
N SER A 275 -6.67 6.89 23.76
CA SER A 275 -5.51 6.34 23.04
C SER A 275 -5.94 5.39 21.92
N ILE A 276 -4.97 5.04 21.06
CA ILE A 276 -5.19 4.11 19.94
C ILE A 276 -5.02 2.67 20.40
N ALA A 277 -6.02 1.84 20.10
CA ALA A 277 -5.96 0.40 20.35
C ALA A 277 -4.80 -0.24 19.56
N GLN A 278 -4.12 -1.20 20.19
CA GLN A 278 -3.01 -1.95 19.57
C GLN A 278 -3.48 -3.35 19.20
N GLY A 279 -3.03 -3.86 18.06
CA GLY A 279 -3.14 -5.27 17.72
C GLY A 279 -1.81 -5.97 18.00
N ARG A 280 -1.84 -7.12 18.66
CA ARG A 280 -0.66 -7.92 19.02
C ARG A 280 -0.79 -9.34 18.49
N LEU A 281 0.28 -9.87 17.89
CA LEU A 281 0.33 -11.27 17.48
C LEU A 281 0.32 -12.23 18.67
N ARG A 282 -0.53 -13.25 18.56
CA ARG A 282 -0.65 -14.38 19.48
C ARG A 282 0.12 -15.58 18.93
N TRP A 283 1.41 -15.64 19.22
CA TRP A 283 2.29 -16.74 18.79
C TRP A 283 1.91 -18.11 19.38
N ASP A 284 1.09 -18.13 20.42
CA ASP A 284 0.55 -19.34 21.07
C ASP A 284 -0.76 -19.83 20.43
N ALA A 285 -1.31 -19.11 19.45
CA ALA A 285 -2.55 -19.49 18.78
C ALA A 285 -2.38 -20.81 18.00
N THR A 286 -3.30 -21.75 18.23
CA THR A 286 -3.20 -23.13 17.69
C THR A 286 -4.19 -23.39 16.56
N GLU A 287 -5.15 -22.49 16.37
CA GLU A 287 -6.17 -22.54 15.35
C GLU A 287 -5.53 -22.59 13.96
N PRO A 288 -6.01 -23.43 13.03
CA PRO A 288 -5.42 -23.53 11.69
C PRO A 288 -5.32 -22.19 10.95
N VAL A 289 -6.32 -21.32 11.09
CA VAL A 289 -6.32 -19.98 10.47
C VAL A 289 -5.24 -19.08 11.09
N ALA A 290 -5.07 -19.13 12.42
CA ALA A 290 -4.04 -18.36 13.10
C ALA A 290 -2.64 -18.81 12.66
N ARG A 291 -2.39 -20.13 12.66
CA ARG A 291 -1.09 -20.69 12.24
C ARG A 291 -0.75 -20.34 10.79
N ALA A 292 -1.74 -20.34 9.90
CA ALA A 292 -1.54 -19.92 8.51
C ALA A 292 -1.11 -18.45 8.41
N HIS A 293 -1.77 -17.57 9.18
CA HIS A 293 -1.40 -16.15 9.24
C HIS A 293 0.02 -15.96 9.81
N LEU A 294 0.33 -16.57 10.95
CA LEU A 294 1.67 -16.50 11.56
C LEU A 294 2.77 -17.01 10.61
N ALA A 295 2.51 -18.09 9.88
CA ALA A 295 3.45 -18.61 8.88
C ALA A 295 3.72 -17.59 7.75
N GLN A 296 2.69 -16.86 7.29
CA GLN A 296 2.85 -15.80 6.29
C GLN A 296 3.64 -14.60 6.82
N VAL A 297 3.39 -14.19 8.07
CA VAL A 297 4.19 -13.14 8.74
C VAL A 297 5.65 -13.57 8.79
N CYS A 298 5.92 -14.81 9.22
CA CYS A 298 7.27 -15.34 9.29
C CYS A 298 7.97 -15.40 7.92
N GLU A 299 7.23 -15.72 6.86
CA GLU A 299 7.77 -15.67 5.50
C GLU A 299 8.16 -14.25 5.09
N GLY A 300 7.30 -13.26 5.37
CA GLY A 300 7.62 -11.85 5.16
C GLY A 300 8.87 -11.41 5.93
N ARG A 301 9.02 -11.86 7.20
CA ARG A 301 10.22 -11.59 8.00
C ARG A 301 11.48 -12.18 7.33
N ARG A 302 11.43 -13.45 6.90
CA ARG A 302 12.56 -14.11 6.22
C ARG A 302 12.97 -13.36 4.95
N ILE A 303 12.00 -13.00 4.10
CA ILE A 303 12.21 -12.22 2.88
C ILE A 303 12.97 -10.92 3.20
N LEU A 304 12.50 -10.12 4.16
CA LEU A 304 13.16 -8.87 4.53
C LEU A 304 14.56 -9.10 5.09
N THR A 305 14.75 -10.10 5.96
CA THR A 305 16.05 -10.40 6.58
C THR A 305 17.12 -10.88 5.58
N ALA A 306 16.70 -11.51 4.48
CA ALA A 306 17.59 -11.95 3.40
C ALA A 306 18.27 -10.76 2.72
N HIS A 307 17.62 -9.60 2.71
CA HIS A 307 18.14 -8.35 2.17
C HIS A 307 18.82 -7.47 3.22
N MET A 308 19.31 -8.01 4.33
CA MET A 308 20.00 -7.24 5.37
C MET A 308 21.48 -7.64 5.50
N THR A 309 22.31 -6.75 6.03
CA THR A 309 23.65 -7.12 6.49
C THR A 309 23.57 -8.01 7.74
N PRO A 310 24.64 -8.75 8.10
CA PRO A 310 24.69 -9.46 9.38
C PRO A 310 24.44 -8.56 10.59
N GLU A 311 24.95 -7.33 10.59
CA GLU A 311 24.73 -6.35 11.64
C GLU A 311 23.25 -5.98 11.77
N ASN A 312 22.58 -5.70 10.63
CA ASN A 312 21.17 -5.33 10.62
C ASN A 312 20.26 -6.50 11.01
N ARG A 313 20.61 -7.73 10.62
CA ARG A 313 19.93 -8.94 11.11
C ARG A 313 20.04 -9.10 12.63
N ALA A 314 21.18 -8.76 13.23
CA ALA A 314 21.34 -8.84 14.67
C ALA A 314 20.37 -7.92 15.42
N LYS A 315 20.14 -6.71 14.90
CA LYS A 315 19.19 -5.72 15.45
C LYS A 315 17.74 -6.22 15.49
N ILE A 316 17.35 -7.11 14.56
CA ILE A 316 15.98 -7.65 14.47
C ILE A 316 15.86 -9.11 14.92
N SER A 317 16.94 -9.71 15.42
CA SER A 317 16.92 -11.10 15.89
C SER A 317 15.82 -11.40 16.92
N PRO A 318 15.43 -10.49 17.85
CA PRO A 318 14.31 -10.75 18.75
C PRO A 318 12.98 -10.98 18.02
N ALA A 319 12.75 -10.27 16.91
CA ALA A 319 11.56 -10.45 16.08
C ALA A 319 11.59 -11.79 15.30
N MET A 320 12.75 -12.38 15.06
CA MET A 320 12.84 -13.69 14.40
C MET A 320 12.57 -14.87 15.33
N GLY A 321 12.78 -14.69 16.64
CA GLY A 321 12.70 -15.76 17.63
C GLY A 321 11.41 -16.60 17.58
N PRO A 322 10.20 -16.02 17.44
CA PRO A 322 8.97 -16.81 17.28
C PRO A 322 8.90 -17.61 15.98
N CYS A 323 9.50 -17.12 14.90
CA CYS A 323 9.48 -17.76 13.58
C CYS A 323 10.50 -18.90 13.42
N GLU A 324 11.48 -18.98 14.30
CA GLU A 324 12.47 -20.07 14.35
C GLU A 324 12.00 -21.26 15.20
N LYS A 325 11.00 -21.02 16.07
CA LYS A 325 10.42 -22.02 16.98
C LYS A 325 9.18 -22.72 16.42
N ASN A 326 8.54 -22.10 15.43
CA ASN A 326 7.32 -22.55 14.77
C ASN A 326 7.62 -23.12 13.39
#